data_AF-A0A1I1SEE6-F1
#
_entry.id   AF-A0A1I1SEE6-F1
#
_cell.length_a   1.000
_cell.length_b   1.000
_cell.length_c   1.000
_cell.angle_alpha   90.00
_cell.angle_beta   90.00
_cell.angle_gamma   90.00
#
_symmetry.space_group_name_H-M   'P 1'
#
loop_
_entity.id
_entity.type
_entity.pdbx_description
1 polymer ?
#
loop_
_entity_poly.entity_id
_entity_poly.type
_entity_poly.pdbx_seq_one_letter_code
_entity_poly.pdbx_strand_id
1 'polypeptide(L)' 'MELGNELISKYDLNFFSKNTNSEAFAAIGDDQALLIMVRPNRNWYPTQIPSESNPVKITLENDENTIDLKF' A
#
# COMPACT_ATOMS: atom_id res chain seq x y z
N MET A 1 -7.74 -1.65 -7.21
CA MET A 1 -6.51 -2.19 -7.85
C MET A 1 -5.77 -1.15 -8.68
N GLU A 2 -6.45 -0.15 -9.24
CA GLU A 2 -5.85 0.92 -10.06
C GLU A 2 -4.63 1.60 -9.42
N LEU A 3 -4.76 2.15 -8.21
CA LEU A 3 -3.64 2.79 -7.51
C LEU A 3 -2.44 1.85 -7.32
N GLY A 4 -2.68 0.59 -6.97
CA GLY A 4 -1.60 -0.38 -6.79
C GLY A 4 -0.83 -0.64 -8.09
N ASN A 5 -1.55 -0.76 -9.20
CA ASN A 5 -0.94 -0.93 -10.53
C ASN A 5 -0.17 0.33 -10.96
N GLU A 6 -0.68 1.52 -10.65
CA GLU A 6 0.02 2.78 -10.92
C GLU A 6 1.35 2.85 -10.16
N LEU A 7 1.35 2.53 -8.86
CA LEU A 7 2.54 2.55 -8.03
C LEU A 7 3.60 1.55 -8.53
N ILE A 8 3.18 0.34 -8.89
CA ILE A 8 4.05 -0.69 -9.47
C ILE A 8 4.67 -0.20 -10.78
N SER A 9 3.84 0.30 -11.70
CA SER A 9 4.32 0.74 -13.02
C SER A 9 5.23 1.96 -12.97
N LYS A 10 5.02 2.86 -11.99
CA LYS A 10 5.73 4.14 -11.92
C LYS A 10 7.02 4.08 -11.12
N TYR A 11 7.08 3.21 -10.13
CA TYR A 11 8.15 3.20 -9.13
C TYR A 11 8.88 1.86 -9.02
N ASP A 12 8.66 0.94 -9.96
CA ASP A 12 9.26 -0.41 -9.98
C ASP A 12 9.02 -1.20 -8.68
N LEU A 13 7.86 -0.96 -8.07
CA LEU A 13 7.41 -1.68 -6.90
C LEU A 13 6.73 -3.00 -7.31
N ASN A 14 6.54 -3.91 -6.37
CA ASN A 14 5.86 -5.18 -6.62
C ASN A 14 4.73 -5.41 -5.63
N PHE A 15 3.67 -6.07 -6.09
CA PHE A 15 2.69 -6.63 -5.17
C PHE A 15 3.35 -7.67 -4.27
N PHE A 16 2.95 -7.68 -3.00
CA PHE A 16 3.48 -8.62 -2.04
C PHE A 16 3.07 -10.05 -2.41
N SER A 17 4.07 -10.90 -2.64
CA SER A 17 3.89 -12.24 -3.20
C SER A 17 3.10 -13.20 -2.29
N LYS A 18 3.12 -12.95 -0.98
CA LYS A 18 2.41 -13.77 0.02
C LYS A 18 0.98 -13.28 0.30
N ASN A 19 0.49 -12.29 -0.44
CA ASN A 19 -0.87 -11.77 -0.31
C ASN A 19 -1.69 -12.06 -1.58
N THR A 20 -2.96 -12.44 -1.39
CA THR A 20 -3.93 -12.44 -2.49
C THR A 20 -4.59 -11.06 -2.55
N ASN A 21 -4.16 -10.23 -3.49
CA ASN A 21 -4.72 -8.90 -3.67
C ASN A 21 -6.16 -8.96 -4.21
N SER A 22 -6.97 -8.00 -3.80
CA SER A 22 -8.35 -7.80 -4.24
C SER A 22 -8.62 -6.32 -4.46
N GLU A 23 -9.81 -5.98 -4.93
CA GLU A 23 -10.22 -4.58 -5.01
C GLU A 23 -10.37 -3.87 -3.66
N ALA A 24 -10.58 -4.63 -2.58
CA ALA A 24 -10.84 -4.10 -1.24
C ALA A 24 -9.57 -4.05 -0.36
N PHE A 25 -8.56 -4.85 -0.69
CA PHE A 25 -7.33 -4.98 0.07
C PHE A 25 -6.19 -5.40 -0.85
N ALA A 26 -5.09 -4.65 -0.82
CA ALA A 26 -3.86 -4.99 -1.53
C ALA A 26 -2.64 -4.59 -0.70
N ALA A 27 -1.53 -5.29 -0.94
CA ALA A 27 -0.24 -5.04 -0.29
C ALA A 27 0.85 -4.93 -1.35
N ILE A 28 1.67 -3.89 -1.26
CA ILE A 28 2.87 -3.67 -2.09
C ILE A 28 4.10 -3.75 -1.19
N GLY A 29 5.18 -4.34 -1.70
CA GLY A 29 6.45 -4.48 -0.99
C GLY A 29 6.81 -5.94 -0.75
N ASP A 30 7.63 -6.17 0.27
CA ASP A 30 8.21 -7.47 0.59
C ASP A 30 8.21 -7.74 2.11
N ASP A 31 9.03 -8.69 2.54
CA ASP A 31 9.14 -9.09 3.94
C ASP A 31 9.79 -8.01 4.84
N GLN A 32 10.43 -6.98 4.27
CA GLN A 32 11.04 -5.88 5.03
C GLN A 32 10.03 -4.75 5.29
N ALA A 33 9.19 -4.43 4.30
CA ALA A 33 8.20 -3.37 4.41
C ALA A 33 7.00 -3.58 3.49
N LEU A 34 5.81 -3.22 3.99
CA LEU A 34 4.56 -3.29 3.25
C LEU A 34 3.84 -1.94 3.24
N LEU A 35 3.42 -1.52 2.05
CA LEU A 35 2.41 -0.49 1.85
C LEU A 35 1.04 -1.16 1.69
N ILE A 36 0.17 -0.99 2.69
CA ILE A 36 -1.17 -1.59 2.71
C ILE A 36 -2.19 -0.60 2.18
N MET A 37 -2.93 -1.02 1.15
CA MET A 37 -4.01 -0.25 0.54
C MET A 37 -5.34 -0.93 0.81
N VAL A 38 -6.30 -0.18 1.33
CA VAL A 38 -7.64 -0.66 1.64
C VAL A 38 -8.69 0.32 1.15
N ARG A 39 -9.86 -0.18 0.75
CA ARG A 39 -11.03 0.70 0.61
C ARG A 39 -11.49 1.16 2.01
N PRO A 40 -12.11 2.35 2.13
CA PRO A 40 -12.70 2.79 3.38
C PRO A 40 -13.74 1.81 3.94
N ASN A 41 -14.03 1.91 5.25
CA ASN A 41 -15.00 1.11 6.00
C ASN A 41 -14.65 -0.37 6.18
N ARG A 42 -13.42 -0.79 5.89
CA ARG A 42 -12.93 -2.13 6.25
C ARG A 42 -12.27 -2.05 7.62
N ASN A 43 -12.66 -2.91 8.56
CA ASN A 43 -12.02 -2.93 9.88
C ASN A 43 -10.54 -3.32 9.76
N TRP A 44 -9.67 -2.56 10.45
CA TRP A 44 -8.28 -2.93 10.63
C TRP A 44 -8.18 -4.13 11.55
N TYR A 45 -7.63 -5.25 11.09
CA TYR A 45 -7.43 -6.41 11.97
C TYR A 45 -6.30 -6.15 12.97
N PRO A 46 -6.43 -6.56 14.25
CA PRO A 46 -7.56 -7.25 14.89
C PRO A 46 -8.61 -6.30 15.52
N THR A 47 -8.54 -5.00 15.23
CA THR A 47 -9.42 -3.98 15.80
C THR A 47 -10.82 -3.98 15.15
N GLN A 48 -11.74 -3.24 15.76
CA GLN A 48 -13.04 -2.90 15.17
C GLN A 48 -13.05 -1.50 14.56
N ILE A 49 -11.88 -0.89 14.37
CA ILE A 49 -11.75 0.47 13.84
C ILE A 49 -11.82 0.39 12.31
N PRO A 50 -12.80 1.05 11.67
CA PRO A 50 -12.90 1.08 10.22
C PRO A 50 -11.77 1.91 9.60
N SER A 51 -11.35 1.55 8.39
CA SER A 51 -10.41 2.34 7.59
C SER A 51 -11.07 3.63 7.10
N GLU A 52 -10.32 4.73 7.16
CA GLU A 52 -10.73 6.03 6.67
C GLU A 52 -9.63 6.64 5.79
N SER A 53 -10.03 7.43 4.79
CA SER A 53 -9.09 8.17 3.95
C SER A 53 -8.62 9.40 4.70
N ASN A 54 -7.31 9.53 4.87
CA ASN A 54 -6.69 10.67 5.53
C ASN A 54 -5.54 11.20 4.67
N PRO A 55 -5.32 12.52 4.61
CA PRO A 55 -4.16 13.08 3.93
C PRO A 55 -2.88 12.50 4.52
N VAL A 56 -2.01 11.97 3.68
CA VAL A 56 -0.76 11.33 4.11
C VAL A 56 0.37 11.63 3.14
N LYS A 57 1.55 11.90 3.70
CA LYS A 57 2.81 11.92 2.96
C LYS A 57 3.61 10.69 3.37
N ILE A 58 4.07 9.92 2.39
CA ILE A 58 4.85 8.70 2.60
C ILE A 58 6.18 8.87 1.86
N THR A 59 7.29 8.55 2.51
CA THR A 59 8.61 8.47 1.87
C THR A 59 9.06 7.02 1.96
N LEU A 60 9.32 6.40 0.80
CA LEU A 60 9.87 5.05 0.69
C LEU A 60 11.34 5.17 0.32
N GLU A 61 12.21 4.49 1.05
CA GLU A 61 13.65 4.48 0.82
C GLU A 61 14.14 3.05 0.61
N ASN A 62 14.87 2.81 -0.47
CA ASN A 62 15.55 1.56 -0.75
C ASN A 62 16.92 1.85 -1.38
N ASP A 63 17.99 1.64 -0.63
CA ASP A 63 19.36 2.00 -0.98
C ASP A 63 19.47 3.44 -1.50
N GLU A 64 19.74 3.64 -2.79
CA GLU A 64 19.88 4.96 -3.43
C GLU A 64 18.56 5.51 -4.00
N ASN A 65 17.46 4.75 -3.89
CA ASN A 65 16.16 5.15 -4.40
C ASN A 65 15.27 5.73 -3.28
N THR A 66 14.74 6.93 -3.52
CA THR A 66 13.76 7.56 -2.64
C THR A 66 12.51 7.93 -3.42
N ILE A 67 11.34 7.50 -2.94
CA ILE A 67 10.05 7.77 -3.55
C ILE A 67 9.18 8.54 -2.56
N ASP A 68 8.75 9.74 -2.95
CA ASP A 68 7.79 10.54 -2.19
C ASP A 68 6.38 10.38 -2.77
N LEU A 69 5.45 9.90 -1.93
CA LEU A 69 4.03 9.77 -2.24
C LEU A 69 3.19 10.75 -1.40
N LYS A 70 2.11 11.26 -2.00
CA LYS A 70 1.14 12.13 -1.33
C LYS A 70 -0.27 11.71 -1.75
N PHE A 71 -1.12 11.48 -0.75
CA PHE A 71 -2.53 11.12 -0.89
C PHE A 71 -3.40 12.01 0.00
#